data_AF-A0AAD8DSW7-F1
#
_entry.id   AF-A0AAD8DSW7-F1
#
_cell.length_a   1.000
_cell.length_b   1.000
_cell.length_c   1.000
_cell.angle_alpha   90.00
_cell.angle_beta   90.00
_cell.angle_gamma   90.00
#
_symmetry.space_group_name_H-M   'P 1'
#
loop_
_entity.id
_entity.type
_entity.pdbx_description
1 polymer ?
#
loop_
_entity_poly.entity_id
_entity_poly.type
_entity_poly.pdbx_seq_one_letter_code
_entity_poly.pdbx_strand_id
1 'polypeptide(L)'
;MKIRLASSKTKPETRIGFEFTNLTINCLSPIFQKARKISSVKYNKLPFQNPKMALAFRNGLRTVARRLQVRNYADAPKGDEMALTFAAGNKVFYDKVVVKQIDVPSMSGAFGILPKHVPTLAVLRPGVVSVIENDGKLNKIFVSSGTVTVNDDSSVQVLAEEAHPLENLDRAAAQESLSKAQSEYSSASNDKAKAEAAIAVEVAEEILKAASG
;
A
#
# COMPACT_ATOMS: atom_id res chain seq x y z
N MET A 1 10.92 29.31 -14.90
CA MET A 1 11.96 28.32 -15.22
C MET A 1 11.27 27.14 -15.90
N LYS A 2 11.57 26.84 -17.16
CA LYS A 2 10.73 26.04 -18.07
C LYS A 2 11.42 24.70 -18.34
N ILE A 3 10.81 23.57 -17.96
CA ILE A 3 11.39 22.24 -18.15
C ILE A 3 10.59 21.51 -19.24
N ARG A 4 11.24 21.19 -20.35
CA ARG A 4 10.76 20.29 -21.41
C ARG A 4 11.29 18.88 -21.15
N LEU A 5 10.41 17.89 -21.17
CA LEU A 5 10.79 16.47 -21.25
C LEU A 5 10.66 16.02 -22.70
N ALA A 6 11.78 15.60 -23.30
CA ALA A 6 11.80 14.95 -24.61
C ALA A 6 11.83 13.43 -24.43
N SER A 7 10.89 12.77 -25.09
CA SER A 7 10.72 11.33 -25.21
C SER A 7 11.56 10.81 -26.39
N SER A 8 12.30 9.71 -26.21
CA SER A 8 12.86 8.95 -27.34
C SER A 8 12.76 7.45 -27.11
N LYS A 9 12.03 6.78 -28.00
CA LYS A 9 11.79 5.32 -28.06
C LYS A 9 12.80 4.62 -28.98
N THR A 10 13.18 3.38 -28.59
CA THR A 10 13.52 2.16 -29.40
C THR A 10 14.84 2.15 -30.22
N LYS A 11 15.63 1.07 -30.44
CA LYS A 11 15.71 -0.40 -30.19
C LYS A 11 17.13 -0.88 -30.75
N PRO A 12 17.50 -2.17 -30.93
CA PRO A 12 18.03 -3.17 -29.98
C PRO A 12 19.41 -3.82 -30.41
N GLU A 13 19.91 -4.81 -29.64
CA GLU A 13 20.97 -5.81 -29.99
C GLU A 13 22.43 -5.28 -30.09
N THR A 14 23.53 -5.95 -29.71
CA THR A 14 23.90 -7.38 -29.57
C THR A 14 25.14 -7.55 -28.66
N ARG A 15 25.37 -8.79 -28.23
CA ARG A 15 26.45 -9.33 -27.37
C ARG A 15 27.88 -8.96 -27.80
N ILE A 16 28.75 -8.64 -26.82
CA ILE A 16 30.16 -9.06 -26.79
C ILE A 16 30.53 -9.33 -25.32
N GLY A 17 31.17 -10.46 -25.05
CA GLY A 17 31.46 -10.95 -23.70
C GLY A 17 32.83 -10.58 -23.14
N PHE A 18 33.00 -11.03 -21.88
CA PHE A 18 34.24 -11.28 -21.14
C PHE A 18 35.15 -10.07 -20.81
N GLU A 19 35.22 -9.72 -19.52
CA GLU A 19 36.29 -10.22 -18.65
C GLU A 19 36.01 -9.95 -17.17
N PHE A 20 36.17 -10.99 -16.37
CA PHE A 20 36.16 -10.96 -14.91
C PHE A 20 37.46 -10.33 -14.42
N THR A 21 37.38 -9.24 -13.66
CA THR A 21 38.37 -8.96 -12.63
C THR A 21 37.71 -8.55 -11.32
N ASN A 22 38.28 -9.11 -10.27
CA ASN A 22 37.81 -9.16 -8.90
C ASN A 22 37.62 -7.78 -8.29
N LEU A 23 36.45 -7.52 -7.69
CA LEU A 23 36.41 -6.73 -6.45
C LEU A 23 35.30 -7.24 -5.53
N THR A 24 35.76 -7.62 -4.36
CA THR A 24 35.06 -8.10 -3.18
C THR A 24 33.99 -7.14 -2.68
N ILE A 25 32.76 -7.63 -2.46
CA ILE A 25 31.83 -7.08 -1.47
C ILE A 25 31.41 -8.21 -0.55
N ASN A 26 32.18 -8.35 0.53
CA ASN A 26 31.74 -8.95 1.77
C ASN A 26 30.66 -8.04 2.38
N CYS A 27 29.39 -8.39 2.21
CA CYS A 27 28.29 -7.96 3.07
C CYS A 27 27.06 -8.85 2.81
N LEU A 28 27.22 -10.17 2.96
CA LEU A 28 26.09 -11.09 3.11
C LEU A 28 26.05 -11.60 4.54
N SER A 29 24.87 -11.49 5.12
CA SER A 29 24.51 -11.80 6.50
C SER A 29 24.85 -13.26 6.90
N PRO A 30 25.11 -13.51 8.20
CA PRO A 30 25.56 -14.81 8.72
C PRO A 30 24.53 -15.95 8.60
N ILE A 31 23.34 -15.68 8.08
CA ILE A 31 22.23 -16.63 7.95
C ILE A 31 22.47 -17.61 6.77
N PHE A 32 23.23 -17.21 5.74
CA PHE A 32 23.37 -18.00 4.50
C PHE A 32 24.59 -18.95 4.46
N GLN A 33 25.54 -18.85 5.39
CA GLN A 33 26.70 -19.76 5.43
C GLN A 33 26.45 -21.10 6.13
N LYS A 34 25.37 -21.23 6.92
CA LYS A 34 25.12 -22.48 7.68
C LYS A 34 24.42 -23.58 6.88
N ALA A 35 23.91 -23.29 5.69
CA ALA A 35 23.17 -24.25 4.86
C ALA A 35 24.03 -25.09 3.90
N ARG A 36 25.34 -24.84 3.78
CA ARG A 36 26.22 -25.52 2.80
C ARG A 36 27.25 -26.49 3.38
N LYS A 37 27.11 -26.86 4.66
CA LYS A 37 28.05 -27.78 5.36
C LYS A 37 27.37 -28.98 6.02
N ILE A 38 26.27 -29.46 5.45
CA ILE A 38 25.60 -30.71 5.84
C ILE A 38 25.24 -31.49 4.58
N SER A 39 26.25 -31.83 3.76
CA SER A 39 26.07 -32.71 2.59
C SER A 39 27.21 -33.72 2.47
N SER A 40 27.68 -34.22 3.61
CA SER A 40 28.57 -35.38 3.67
C SER A 40 28.46 -36.01 5.06
N VAL A 41 27.30 -36.61 5.34
CA VAL A 41 27.16 -37.56 6.45
C VAL A 41 26.93 -38.92 5.80
N LYS A 42 27.93 -39.79 5.95
CA LYS A 42 27.90 -41.20 5.57
C LYS A 42 26.65 -41.85 6.15
N TYR A 43 25.78 -42.40 5.31
CA TYR A 43 24.69 -43.26 5.74
C TYR A 43 25.26 -44.61 6.19
N ASN A 44 25.58 -44.71 7.48
CA ASN A 44 25.78 -46.00 8.14
C ASN A 44 24.41 -46.68 8.34
N LYS A 45 24.39 -47.99 8.05
CA LYS A 45 23.28 -48.95 8.19
C LYS A 45 22.25 -48.60 9.27
N LEU A 46 20.98 -48.47 8.88
CA LEU A 46 19.84 -48.61 9.80
C LEU A 46 19.51 -50.10 9.98
N PRO A 47 19.34 -50.61 11.21
CA PRO A 47 18.84 -51.95 11.45
C PRO A 47 17.31 -51.91 11.48
N PHE A 48 16.65 -52.09 10.33
CA PHE A 48 15.20 -52.29 10.28
C PHE A 48 14.85 -53.44 9.33
N GLN A 49 15.38 -54.63 9.66
CA GLN A 49 14.87 -55.90 9.13
C GLN A 49 13.58 -56.26 9.89
N ASN A 50 12.43 -55.65 9.54
CA ASN A 50 11.13 -56.33 9.63
C ASN A 50 9.98 -55.49 9.00
N PRO A 51 9.33 -55.96 7.91
CA PRO A 51 8.35 -55.17 7.15
C PRO A 51 6.94 -55.12 7.74
N LYS A 52 6.65 -55.84 8.83
CA LYS A 52 5.27 -55.96 9.39
C LYS A 52 4.84 -54.77 10.28
N MET A 53 5.75 -53.87 10.66
CA MET A 53 5.45 -52.73 11.55
C MET A 53 5.31 -51.39 10.83
N ALA A 54 5.49 -51.34 9.50
CA ALA A 54 5.40 -50.09 8.74
C ALA A 54 3.96 -49.63 8.45
N LEU A 55 2.97 -50.54 8.52
CA LEU A 55 1.58 -50.25 8.15
C LEU A 55 0.74 -49.69 9.32
N ALA A 56 1.08 -50.03 10.56
CA ALA A 56 0.33 -49.60 11.75
C ALA A 56 0.56 -48.10 12.10
N PHE A 57 1.70 -47.53 11.69
CA PHE A 57 2.04 -46.15 12.03
C PHE A 57 1.43 -45.12 11.07
N ARG A 58 0.97 -45.53 9.87
CA ARG A 58 0.39 -44.60 8.87
C ARG A 58 -1.08 -44.24 9.15
N ASN A 59 -1.81 -45.09 9.87
CA ASN A 59 -3.23 -44.86 10.15
C ASN A 59 -3.49 -44.08 11.45
N GLY A 60 -2.56 -44.05 12.40
CA GLY A 60 -2.69 -43.26 13.64
C GLY A 60 -2.46 -41.75 13.47
N LEU A 61 -1.68 -41.36 12.46
CA LEU A 61 -1.26 -39.97 12.25
C LEU A 61 -2.28 -39.10 11.50
N ARG A 62 -3.34 -39.69 10.89
CA ARG A 62 -4.37 -38.90 10.18
C ARG A 62 -5.43 -38.30 11.11
N THR A 63 -5.69 -38.90 12.27
CA THR A 63 -6.74 -38.43 13.19
C THR A 63 -6.30 -37.23 14.03
N VAL A 64 -4.99 -37.10 14.32
CA VAL A 64 -4.45 -35.98 15.12
C VAL A 64 -4.25 -34.72 14.27
N ALA A 65 -3.90 -34.86 12.99
CA ALA A 65 -3.62 -33.72 12.12
C ALA A 65 -4.85 -32.84 11.81
N ARG A 66 -6.08 -33.35 12.00
CA ARG A 66 -7.30 -32.57 11.74
C ARG A 66 -7.75 -31.68 12.91
N ARG A 67 -7.16 -31.85 14.10
CA ARG A 67 -7.56 -31.08 15.30
C ARG A 67 -6.84 -29.74 15.48
N LEU A 68 -5.80 -29.46 14.68
CA LEU A 68 -4.96 -28.26 14.81
C LEU A 68 -5.19 -27.19 13.74
N GLN A 69 -6.20 -27.34 12.88
CA GLN A 69 -6.60 -26.28 11.96
C GLN A 69 -7.83 -25.55 12.48
N VAL A 70 -7.74 -25.00 13.69
CA VAL A 70 -8.64 -23.93 14.12
C VAL A 70 -8.21 -22.69 13.33
N ARG A 71 -9.15 -22.08 12.60
CA ARG A 71 -8.93 -20.74 12.07
C ARG A 71 -8.79 -19.82 13.27
N ASN A 72 -7.56 -19.50 13.64
CA ASN A 72 -7.32 -18.45 14.61
C ASN A 72 -7.78 -17.14 13.94
N TYR A 73 -8.91 -16.61 14.39
CA TYR A 73 -9.16 -15.18 14.23
C TYR A 73 -8.03 -14.47 14.97
N ALA A 74 -7.42 -13.47 14.32
CA ALA A 74 -6.40 -12.66 14.96
C ALA A 74 -6.92 -12.20 16.34
N ASP A 75 -6.09 -12.35 17.37
CA ASP A 75 -6.40 -11.87 18.71
C ASP A 75 -6.69 -10.37 18.59
N ALA A 76 -7.88 -9.92 19.00
CA ALA A 76 -8.27 -8.52 18.83
C ALA A 76 -7.28 -7.62 19.59
N PRO A 77 -6.78 -6.52 18.99
CA PRO A 77 -5.88 -5.62 19.67
C PRO A 77 -6.54 -5.09 20.95
N LYS A 78 -5.88 -5.30 22.10
CA LYS A 78 -6.38 -4.96 23.43
C LYS A 78 -6.40 -3.45 23.74
N GLY A 79 -6.05 -2.60 22.78
CA GLY A 79 -6.08 -1.13 22.92
C GLY A 79 -7.28 -0.52 22.20
N ASP A 80 -7.81 0.57 22.75
CA ASP A 80 -8.77 1.46 22.08
C ASP A 80 -8.05 2.51 21.21
N GLU A 81 -6.82 2.22 20.80
CA GLU A 81 -5.92 3.12 20.10
C GLU A 81 -5.74 2.68 18.65
N MET A 82 -5.70 3.65 17.74
CA MET A 82 -5.50 3.43 16.32
C MET A 82 -4.25 4.19 15.87
N ALA A 83 -3.24 3.46 15.39
CA ALA A 83 -2.03 4.06 14.86
C ALA A 83 -2.23 4.43 13.39
N LEU A 84 -2.14 5.72 13.07
CA LEU A 84 -2.25 6.25 11.72
C LEU A 84 -0.87 6.51 11.12
N THR A 85 -0.64 5.96 9.94
CA THR A 85 0.40 6.41 9.02
C THR A 85 -0.28 7.05 7.82
N PHE A 86 -0.01 8.33 7.57
CA PHE A 86 -0.50 9.04 6.39
C PHE A 86 0.68 9.71 5.68
N ALA A 87 0.96 9.21 4.48
CA ALA A 87 2.03 9.73 3.63
C ALA A 87 1.53 9.98 2.22
N ALA A 88 2.10 11.01 1.60
CA ALA A 88 1.99 11.28 0.18
C ALA A 88 3.38 11.37 -0.45
N GLY A 89 3.46 11.34 -1.79
CA GLY A 89 4.74 11.41 -2.51
C GLY A 89 5.54 12.69 -2.22
N ASN A 90 4.85 13.76 -1.81
CA ASN A 90 5.44 15.05 -1.46
C ASN A 90 5.84 15.17 0.03
N LYS A 91 5.06 14.64 0.96
CA LYS A 91 5.24 14.79 2.41
C LYS A 91 4.61 13.65 3.22
N VAL A 92 5.26 13.27 4.32
CA VAL A 92 4.67 12.42 5.36
C VAL A 92 3.96 13.32 6.38
N PHE A 93 2.66 13.13 6.57
CA PHE A 93 1.83 13.90 7.49
C PHE A 93 1.78 13.27 8.87
N TYR A 94 1.62 11.95 8.91
CA TYR A 94 1.55 11.16 10.14
C TYR A 94 2.42 9.91 10.01
N ASP A 95 3.24 9.63 11.02
CA ASP A 95 4.04 8.40 11.11
C ASP A 95 3.74 7.68 12.43
N LYS A 96 2.87 6.66 12.35
CA LYS A 96 2.45 5.82 13.49
C LYS A 96 1.95 6.64 14.69
N VAL A 97 1.23 7.71 14.42
CA VAL A 97 0.66 8.58 15.44
C VAL A 97 -0.68 8.01 15.89
N VAL A 98 -0.93 7.98 17.19
CA VAL A 98 -2.24 7.55 17.72
C VAL A 98 -3.27 8.64 17.45
N VAL A 99 -4.36 8.28 16.77
CA VAL A 99 -5.47 9.18 16.45
C VAL A 99 -6.79 8.57 16.88
N LYS A 100 -7.81 9.41 17.07
CA LYS A 100 -9.11 8.97 17.57
C LYS A 100 -10.03 8.48 16.44
N GLN A 101 -10.02 9.18 15.31
CA GLN A 101 -10.86 8.87 14.16
C GLN A 101 -10.24 9.46 12.90
N ILE A 102 -10.46 8.79 11.77
CA ILE A 102 -10.13 9.31 10.45
C ILE A 102 -11.29 9.11 9.49
N ASP A 103 -11.71 10.17 8.80
CA ASP A 103 -12.74 10.12 7.79
C ASP A 103 -12.11 10.21 6.40
N VAL A 104 -12.38 9.20 5.57
CA VAL A 104 -11.76 9.04 4.25
C VAL A 104 -12.81 9.03 3.13
N PRO A 105 -12.57 9.75 2.01
CA PRO A 105 -13.37 9.61 0.80
C PRO A 105 -12.90 8.39 0.02
N SER A 106 -13.78 7.41 -0.17
CA SER A 106 -13.53 6.24 -1.01
C SER A 106 -14.37 6.26 -2.29
N MET A 107 -14.01 5.41 -3.25
CA MET A 107 -14.78 5.26 -4.50
C MET A 107 -16.24 4.84 -4.25
N SER A 108 -16.52 4.11 -3.16
CA SER A 108 -17.87 3.67 -2.78
C SER A 108 -18.63 4.68 -1.92
N GLY A 109 -18.03 5.81 -1.56
CA GLY A 109 -18.57 6.81 -0.63
C GLY A 109 -17.56 7.19 0.45
N ALA A 110 -17.94 8.07 1.38
CA ALA A 110 -17.09 8.43 2.51
C ALA A 110 -17.41 7.56 3.73
N PHE A 111 -16.39 7.16 4.48
CA PHE A 111 -16.56 6.44 5.74
C PHE A 111 -15.51 6.85 6.78
N GLY A 112 -15.91 6.73 8.05
CA GLY A 112 -15.06 6.99 9.20
C GLY A 112 -14.48 5.70 9.75
N ILE A 113 -13.19 5.71 10.06
CA ILE A 113 -12.44 4.61 10.65
C ILE A 113 -12.15 4.99 12.10
N LEU A 114 -12.58 4.11 13.01
CA LEU A 114 -12.36 4.19 14.45
C LEU A 114 -11.46 3.03 14.91
N PRO A 115 -10.97 3.04 16.16
CA PRO A 115 -10.25 1.91 16.73
C PRO A 115 -11.07 0.62 16.62
N LYS A 116 -10.41 -0.51 16.33
CA LYS A 116 -11.04 -1.83 16.11
C LYS A 116 -12.03 -1.89 14.95
N HIS A 117 -11.82 -1.07 13.91
CA HIS A 117 -12.57 -1.18 12.66
C HIS A 117 -12.26 -2.51 11.95
N VAL A 118 -13.20 -2.99 11.13
CA VAL A 118 -13.01 -4.20 10.33
C VAL A 118 -11.85 -3.99 9.33
N PRO A 119 -10.92 -4.95 9.21
CA PRO A 119 -9.83 -4.87 8.24
C PRO A 119 -10.40 -4.65 6.84
N THR A 120 -9.95 -3.58 6.19
CA THR A 120 -10.54 -3.10 4.94
C THR A 120 -9.44 -2.53 4.05
N LEU A 121 -9.56 -2.79 2.76
CA LEU A 121 -8.78 -2.16 1.71
C LEU A 121 -9.72 -1.35 0.83
N ALA A 122 -9.43 -0.07 0.64
CA ALA A 122 -10.21 0.78 -0.25
C ALA A 122 -9.32 1.72 -1.07
N VAL A 123 -9.83 2.12 -2.22
CA VAL A 123 -9.23 3.14 -3.09
C VAL A 123 -9.85 4.48 -2.76
N LEU A 124 -9.00 5.50 -2.61
CA LEU A 124 -9.42 6.85 -2.31
C LEU A 124 -9.92 7.56 -3.55
N ARG A 125 -10.99 8.32 -3.38
CA ARG A 125 -11.50 9.28 -4.36
C ARG A 125 -10.86 10.65 -4.10
N PRO A 126 -10.66 11.52 -5.11
CA PRO A 126 -10.27 12.90 -4.87
C PRO A 126 -11.19 13.57 -3.85
N GLY A 127 -10.63 14.19 -2.82
CA GLY A 127 -11.43 14.80 -1.75
C GLY A 127 -10.65 15.11 -0.49
N VAL A 128 -11.37 15.51 0.56
CA VAL A 128 -10.78 15.90 1.85
C VAL A 128 -10.82 14.75 2.83
N VAL A 129 -9.64 14.38 3.35
CA VAL A 129 -9.48 13.49 4.50
C VAL A 129 -9.48 14.33 5.77
N SER A 130 -10.28 13.92 6.75
CA SER A 130 -10.33 14.58 8.06
C SER A 130 -9.74 13.66 9.12
N VAL A 131 -8.70 14.12 9.82
CA VAL A 131 -8.07 13.40 10.93
C VAL A 131 -8.44 14.08 12.23
N ILE A 132 -9.02 13.31 13.16
CA ILE A 132 -9.33 13.77 14.51
C ILE A 132 -8.27 13.20 15.45
N GLU A 133 -7.41 14.07 15.95
CA GLU A 133 -6.36 13.72 16.91
C GLU A 133 -6.94 13.47 18.30
N ASN A 134 -6.14 12.86 19.19
CA ASN A 134 -6.56 12.61 20.57
C ASN A 134 -6.88 13.89 21.35
N ASP A 135 -6.23 15.00 21.00
CA ASP A 135 -6.47 16.34 21.54
C ASP A 135 -7.83 16.95 21.10
N GLY A 136 -8.56 16.28 20.18
CA GLY A 136 -9.78 16.80 19.57
C GLY A 136 -9.54 17.81 18.44
N LYS A 137 -8.28 18.05 18.05
CA LYS A 137 -7.93 18.86 16.88
C LYS A 137 -8.35 18.14 15.60
N LEU A 138 -8.95 18.89 14.67
CA LEU A 138 -9.42 18.39 13.39
C LEU A 138 -8.50 18.92 12.28
N ASN A 139 -7.71 18.04 11.69
CA ASN A 139 -6.82 18.36 10.60
C ASN A 139 -7.41 17.88 9.28
N LYS A 140 -7.68 18.82 8.38
CA LYS A 140 -8.23 18.54 7.05
C LYS A 140 -7.11 18.59 6.01
N ILE A 141 -7.00 17.52 5.23
CA ILE A 141 -5.97 17.36 4.19
C ILE A 141 -6.67 16.94 2.91
N PHE A 142 -6.48 17.70 1.84
CA PHE A 142 -6.94 17.32 0.52
C PHE A 142 -6.03 16.24 -0.07
N VAL A 143 -6.62 15.24 -0.70
CA VAL A 143 -5.94 14.11 -1.34
C VAL A 143 -6.41 14.01 -2.79
N SER A 144 -5.47 13.83 -3.73
CA SER A 144 -5.80 13.63 -5.14
C SER A 144 -6.28 12.20 -5.41
N SER A 145 -5.46 11.20 -5.08
CA SER A 145 -5.74 9.78 -5.28
C SER A 145 -4.91 8.97 -4.28
N GLY A 146 -5.27 7.70 -4.06
CA GLY A 146 -4.50 6.83 -3.19
C GLY A 146 -5.22 5.57 -2.75
N THR A 147 -4.69 4.95 -1.70
CA THR A 147 -5.27 3.78 -1.06
C THR A 147 -5.30 3.95 0.45
N VAL A 148 -6.24 3.26 1.07
CA VAL A 148 -6.34 3.11 2.52
C VAL A 148 -6.39 1.64 2.88
N THR A 149 -5.58 1.28 3.88
CA THR A 149 -5.49 -0.06 4.44
C THR A 149 -5.73 0.01 5.93
N VAL A 150 -6.72 -0.73 6.40
CA VAL A 150 -6.98 -0.99 7.81
C VAL A 150 -6.56 -2.43 8.09
N ASN A 151 -5.62 -2.61 9.01
CA ASN A 151 -5.08 -3.90 9.39
C ASN A 151 -5.81 -4.47 10.62
N ASP A 152 -5.67 -5.78 10.86
CA ASP A 152 -6.22 -6.47 12.04
C ASP A 152 -5.68 -5.91 13.37
N ASP A 153 -4.46 -5.36 13.36
CA ASP A 153 -3.81 -4.76 14.53
C ASP A 153 -4.33 -3.35 14.87
N SER A 154 -5.40 -2.89 14.21
CA SER A 154 -5.92 -1.51 14.28
C SER A 154 -4.94 -0.44 13.80
N SER A 155 -3.90 -0.81 13.04
CA SER A 155 -3.11 0.17 12.30
C SER A 155 -3.80 0.56 10.99
N VAL A 156 -3.78 1.85 10.69
CA VAL A 156 -4.34 2.42 9.46
C VAL A 156 -3.24 3.09 8.66
N GLN A 157 -3.18 2.74 7.38
CA GLN A 157 -2.22 3.29 6.44
C GLN A 157 -2.97 3.98 5.30
N VAL A 158 -2.79 5.28 5.20
CA VAL A 158 -3.30 6.11 4.10
C VAL A 158 -2.11 6.50 3.25
N LEU A 159 -2.10 6.06 2.00
CA LEU A 159 -1.04 6.36 1.04
C LEU A 159 -1.65 7.08 -0.14
N ALA A 160 -1.24 8.34 -0.32
CA ALA A 160 -1.71 9.18 -1.42
C ALA A 160 -0.60 9.45 -2.44
N GLU A 161 -0.99 9.73 -3.67
CA GLU A 161 -0.05 10.24 -4.68
C GLU A 161 0.36 11.68 -4.34
N GLU A 162 -0.63 12.56 -4.19
CA GLU A 162 -0.46 13.94 -3.73
C GLU A 162 -1.45 14.26 -2.61
N ALA A 163 -0.97 15.02 -1.62
CA ALA A 163 -1.82 15.55 -0.56
C ALA A 163 -1.35 16.93 -0.10
N HIS A 164 -2.30 17.81 0.21
CA HIS A 164 -2.05 19.18 0.64
C HIS A 164 -3.00 19.58 1.77
N PRO A 165 -2.53 20.26 2.82
CA PRO A 165 -3.42 20.82 3.82
C PRO A 165 -4.26 21.94 3.19
N LEU A 166 -5.48 22.14 3.69
CA LEU A 166 -6.44 23.08 3.08
C LEU A 166 -5.92 24.52 3.01
N GLU A 167 -5.09 24.92 3.97
CA GLU A 167 -4.46 26.25 4.02
C GLU A 167 -3.58 26.58 2.81
N ASN A 168 -3.09 25.57 2.09
CA ASN A 168 -2.25 25.75 0.91
C ASN A 168 -3.05 25.74 -0.40
N LEU A 169 -4.37 25.60 -0.35
CA LEU A 169 -5.22 25.59 -1.54
C LEU A 169 -5.63 27.02 -1.93
N ASP A 170 -5.28 27.42 -3.15
CA ASP A 170 -5.76 28.68 -3.74
C ASP A 170 -7.04 28.46 -4.55
N ARG A 171 -8.10 29.16 -4.15
CA ARG A 171 -9.40 29.14 -4.83
C ARG A 171 -9.33 29.70 -6.25
N ALA A 172 -8.52 30.72 -6.51
CA ALA A 172 -8.42 31.32 -7.84
C ALA A 172 -7.77 30.33 -8.83
N ALA A 173 -6.65 29.71 -8.42
CA ALA A 173 -6.00 28.64 -9.18
C ALA A 173 -6.91 27.42 -9.40
N ALA A 174 -7.72 27.04 -8.40
CA ALA A 174 -8.68 25.95 -8.53
C ALA A 174 -9.75 26.24 -9.60
N GLN A 175 -10.30 27.46 -9.62
CA GLN A 175 -11.30 27.87 -10.60
C GLN A 175 -10.74 27.90 -12.03
N GLU A 176 -9.50 28.38 -12.18
CA GLU A 176 -8.82 28.37 -13.49
C GLU A 176 -8.58 26.94 -13.97
N SER A 177 -8.16 26.04 -13.07
CA SER A 177 -7.93 24.62 -13.37
C SER A 177 -9.22 23.92 -13.81
N LEU A 178 -10.34 24.20 -13.14
CA LEU A 178 -11.66 23.70 -13.51
C LEU A 178 -12.07 24.17 -14.91
N SER A 179 -11.95 25.48 -15.19
CA SER A 179 -12.29 26.02 -16.51
C SER A 179 -11.45 25.41 -17.63
N LYS A 180 -10.16 25.15 -17.37
CA LYS A 180 -9.27 24.47 -18.31
C LYS A 180 -9.72 23.03 -18.56
N ALA A 181 -9.93 22.25 -17.50
CA ALA A 181 -10.35 20.86 -17.60
C ALA A 181 -11.70 20.70 -18.34
N GLN A 182 -12.66 21.59 -18.09
CA GLN A 182 -13.95 21.60 -18.82
C GLN A 182 -13.80 21.94 -20.30
N SER A 183 -12.90 22.86 -20.63
CA SER A 183 -12.60 23.21 -22.02
C SER A 183 -11.95 22.02 -22.74
N GLU A 184 -11.00 21.35 -22.09
CA GLU A 184 -10.35 20.14 -22.61
C GLU A 184 -11.37 19.01 -22.83
N TYR A 185 -12.26 18.77 -21.85
CA TYR A 185 -13.33 17.78 -21.96
C TYR A 185 -14.25 18.05 -23.15
N SER A 186 -14.62 19.31 -23.38
CA SER A 186 -15.50 19.71 -24.48
C SER A 186 -14.81 19.61 -25.85
N SER A 187 -13.49 19.84 -25.89
CA SER A 187 -12.68 19.77 -27.12
C SER A 187 -12.22 18.36 -27.49
N ALA A 188 -12.25 17.42 -26.53
CA ALA A 188 -11.72 16.08 -26.71
C ALA A 188 -12.55 15.27 -27.73
N SER A 189 -11.89 14.82 -28.81
CA SER A 189 -12.54 14.03 -29.86
C SER A 189 -12.43 12.51 -29.65
N ASN A 190 -11.38 12.06 -28.96
CA ASN A 190 -11.11 10.64 -28.71
C ASN A 190 -11.67 10.20 -27.36
N ASP A 191 -12.17 8.96 -27.26
CA ASP A 191 -12.73 8.43 -26.00
C ASP A 191 -11.70 8.40 -24.86
N LYS A 192 -10.43 8.10 -25.17
CA LYS A 192 -9.34 8.16 -24.18
C LYS A 192 -9.14 9.57 -23.63
N ALA A 193 -9.13 10.57 -24.52
CA ALA A 193 -8.95 11.97 -24.12
C ALA A 193 -10.15 12.49 -23.32
N LYS A 194 -11.36 12.06 -23.66
CA LYS A 194 -12.57 12.37 -22.88
C LYS A 194 -12.50 11.76 -21.47
N ALA A 195 -12.05 10.52 -21.34
CA ALA A 195 -11.90 9.88 -20.03
C ALA A 195 -10.85 10.58 -19.15
N GLU A 196 -9.70 10.94 -19.71
CA GLU A 196 -8.65 11.71 -19.00
C GLU A 196 -9.17 13.09 -18.56
N ALA A 197 -9.84 13.81 -19.46
CA ALA A 197 -10.40 15.11 -19.15
C ALA A 197 -11.54 15.02 -18.11
N ALA A 198 -12.34 13.95 -18.12
CA ALA A 198 -13.38 13.73 -17.12
C ALA A 198 -12.79 13.57 -15.70
N ILE A 199 -11.69 12.81 -15.57
CA ILE A 199 -10.97 12.67 -14.29
C ILE A 199 -10.41 14.02 -13.85
N ALA A 200 -9.86 14.82 -14.78
CA ALA A 200 -9.35 16.15 -14.47
C ALA A 200 -10.44 17.11 -13.98
N VAL A 201 -11.63 17.06 -14.60
CA VAL A 201 -12.80 17.83 -14.16
C VAL A 201 -13.22 17.41 -12.75
N GLU A 202 -13.31 16.11 -12.48
CA GLU A 202 -13.67 15.58 -11.17
C GLU A 202 -12.70 16.07 -10.08
N VAL A 203 -11.39 15.96 -10.31
CA VAL A 203 -10.37 16.43 -9.36
C VAL A 203 -10.48 17.95 -9.14
N ALA A 204 -10.61 18.73 -10.21
CA ALA A 204 -10.66 20.19 -10.11
C ALA A 204 -11.92 20.70 -9.37
N GLU A 205 -13.07 20.04 -9.58
CA GLU A 205 -14.30 20.32 -8.84
C GLU A 205 -14.13 20.06 -7.33
N GLU A 206 -13.50 18.94 -6.96
CA GLU A 206 -13.27 18.61 -5.56
C GLU A 206 -12.24 19.55 -4.90
N ILE A 207 -11.21 20.01 -5.63
CA ILE A 207 -10.30 21.05 -5.13
C ILE A 207 -11.06 22.36 -4.86
N LEU A 208 -11.95 22.77 -5.76
CA LEU A 208 -12.75 23.99 -5.58
C LEU A 208 -13.70 23.88 -4.37
N LYS A 209 -14.33 22.71 -4.19
CA LYS A 209 -15.16 22.41 -3.01
C LYS A 209 -14.31 22.47 -1.74
N ALA A 210 -13.14 21.84 -1.74
CA ALA A 210 -12.22 21.84 -0.60
C ALA A 210 -11.69 23.24 -0.25
N ALA A 211 -11.46 24.10 -1.25
CA ALA A 211 -10.99 25.47 -1.04
C ALA A 211 -12.11 26.45 -0.60
N SER A 212 -13.38 26.02 -0.59
CA SER A 212 -14.53 26.88 -0.28
C SER A 212 -15.23 26.54 1.05
N GLY A 213 -14.82 25.48 1.76
CA GLY A 213 -15.40 25.05 3.05
C GLY A 213 -14.36 24.71 4.11
#